data_AF-A0A3C1BL77-F1
#
_entry.id   AF-A0A3C1BL77-F1
#
_cell.length_a   1.000
_cell.length_b   1.000
_cell.length_c   1.000
_cell.angle_alpha   90.00
_cell.angle_beta   90.00
_cell.angle_gamma   90.00
#
_symmetry.space_group_name_H-M   'P 1'
#
loop_
_entity.id
_entity.type
_entity.pdbx_description
1 polymer ?
#
loop_
_entity_poly.entity_id
_entity_poly.type
_entity_poly.pdbx_seq_one_letter_code
_entity_poly.pdbx_strand_id
1 'polypeptide(L)'
;MKQVSLISWMSFNNILYIGDEARDCRQIHQKFNCRLLEIEKNNAGWFSNGSNKKSTCDKLQHYIQYHFEGGIAVFKFKNADDLPEFIRKECLTACRSIAFEQMFCAS
;
A
#
# COMPACT_ATOMS: atom_id res chain seq x y z
N MET A 1 -26.51 -4.88 10.31
CA MET A 1 -25.14 -4.64 9.83
C MET A 1 -24.19 -4.79 11.01
N LYS A 2 -23.25 -5.74 10.97
CA LYS A 2 -22.26 -5.91 12.05
C LYS A 2 -21.25 -4.77 11.94
N GLN A 3 -21.27 -3.87 12.91
CA GLN A 3 -20.28 -2.81 13.08
C GLN A 3 -18.94 -3.50 13.35
N VAL A 4 -18.10 -3.63 12.33
CA VAL A 4 -16.74 -4.12 12.53
C VAL A 4 -16.02 -3.03 13.33
N SER A 5 -15.58 -3.37 14.53
CA SER A 5 -14.81 -2.46 15.37
C SER A 5 -13.61 -1.94 14.59
N LEU A 6 -13.42 -0.62 14.55
CA LEU A 6 -12.22 0.05 13.99
C LEU A 6 -10.92 -0.61 14.45
N ILE A 7 -10.92 -1.20 15.66
CA ILE A 7 -9.79 -1.91 16.27
C ILE A 7 -9.51 -3.25 15.58
N SER A 8 -10.55 -3.94 15.09
CA SER A 8 -10.41 -5.21 14.37
C SER A 8 -9.77 -5.03 12.99
N TRP A 9 -9.85 -3.84 12.39
CA TRP A 9 -9.20 -3.55 11.11
C TRP A 9 -7.71 -3.23 11.25
N MET A 10 -7.26 -2.78 12.43
CA MET A 10 -5.85 -2.49 12.71
C MET A 10 -4.95 -3.74 12.68
N SER A 11 -5.54 -4.93 12.71
CA SER A 11 -4.83 -6.21 12.60
C SER A 11 -4.43 -6.54 11.15
N PHE A 12 -5.00 -5.84 10.16
CA PHE A 12 -4.71 -6.09 8.75
C PHE A 12 -3.61 -5.16 8.26
N ASN A 13 -2.45 -5.73 7.94
CA ASN A 13 -1.28 -4.99 7.45
C ASN A 13 -1.42 -4.44 6.02
N ASN A 14 -2.59 -4.63 5.40
CA ASN A 14 -2.83 -4.34 3.98
C ASN A 14 -4.04 -3.43 3.75
N ILE A 15 -4.51 -2.76 4.79
CA ILE A 15 -5.64 -1.84 4.74
C ILE A 15 -5.16 -0.39 4.90
N LEU A 16 -5.60 0.47 3.99
CA LEU A 16 -5.50 1.92 4.05
C LEU A 16 -6.92 2.47 4.34
N TYR A 17 -7.11 3.19 5.43
CA TYR A 17 -8.37 3.91 5.66
C TYR A 17 -8.34 5.20 4.86
N ILE A 18 -9.39 5.45 4.09
CA ILE A 18 -9.43 6.51 3.09
C ILE A 18 -10.43 7.63 3.39
N GLY A 19 -11.34 7.42 4.34
CA GLY A 19 -12.47 8.32 4.54
C GLY A 19 -13.48 8.25 3.40
N ASP A 20 -14.66 8.85 3.61
CA ASP A 20 -15.73 8.88 2.61
C ASP A 20 -15.49 9.91 1.49
N GLU A 21 -14.51 10.80 1.63
CA GLU A 21 -14.22 11.84 0.65
C GLU A 21 -13.19 11.39 -0.40
N ALA A 22 -13.54 11.55 -1.68
CA ALA A 22 -12.66 11.20 -2.80
C ALA A 22 -11.30 11.95 -2.80
N ARG A 23 -11.23 13.10 -2.12
CA ARG A 23 -9.99 13.88 -1.97
C ARG A 23 -8.99 13.17 -1.06
N ASP A 24 -9.45 12.65 0.07
CA ASP A 24 -8.63 11.91 1.03
C ASP A 24 -8.11 10.62 0.38
N CYS A 25 -8.93 10.03 -0.50
CA CYS A 25 -8.53 8.93 -1.35
C CYS A 25 -7.36 9.19 -2.27
N ARG A 26 -7.39 10.32 -2.96
CA ARG A 26 -6.28 10.69 -3.81
C ARG A 26 -5.01 10.93 -3.00
N GLN A 27 -5.11 11.57 -1.83
CA GLN A 27 -3.95 11.88 -1.00
C GLN A 27 -3.30 10.63 -0.41
N ILE A 28 -4.09 9.70 0.12
CA ILE A 28 -3.56 8.46 0.71
C ILE A 28 -2.94 7.56 -0.35
N HIS A 29 -3.60 7.45 -1.50
CA HIS A 29 -3.03 6.72 -2.63
C HIS A 29 -1.70 7.35 -3.10
N GLN A 30 -1.61 8.69 -3.17
CA GLN A 30 -0.36 9.39 -3.48
C GLN A 30 0.73 9.14 -2.43
N LYS A 31 0.41 9.25 -1.14
CA LYS A 31 1.37 8.97 -0.05
C LYS A 31 1.90 7.54 -0.14
N PHE A 32 1.01 6.58 -0.38
CA PHE A 32 1.42 5.19 -0.52
C PHE A 32 2.27 4.97 -1.77
N ASN A 33 1.94 5.60 -2.89
CA ASN A 33 2.76 5.54 -4.10
C ASN A 33 4.16 6.12 -3.87
N CYS A 34 4.29 7.24 -3.14
CA CYS A 34 5.59 7.77 -2.76
C CYS A 34 6.42 6.77 -1.94
N ARG A 35 5.79 6.10 -0.96
CA ARG A 35 6.47 5.05 -0.17
C ARG A 35 6.88 3.85 -1.03
N LEU A 36 6.06 3.45 -1.98
CA LEU A 36 6.41 2.38 -2.90
C LEU A 36 7.62 2.77 -3.77
N LEU A 37 7.70 4.01 -4.25
CA LEU A 37 8.88 4.50 -4.97
C LEU A 37 10.14 4.54 -4.10
N GLU A 38 10.04 4.84 -2.81
CA GLU A 38 11.16 4.74 -1.86
C GLU A 38 11.65 3.29 -1.72
N ILE A 39 10.71 2.34 -1.56
CA ILE A 39 11.02 0.92 -1.49
C ILE A 39 11.66 0.44 -2.81
N GLU A 40 11.16 0.88 -3.97
CA GLU A 40 11.77 0.57 -5.27
C GLU A 40 13.21 1.05 -5.35
N LYS A 41 13.49 2.28 -4.90
CA LYS A 41 14.84 2.86 -4.89
C LYS A 41 15.79 2.13 -3.96
N ASN A 42 15.34 1.83 -2.73
CA ASN A 42 16.15 1.09 -1.76
C ASN A 42 16.47 -0.33 -2.23
N ASN A 43 15.57 -0.92 -3.03
CA ASN A 43 15.72 -2.27 -3.57
C ASN A 43 16.05 -2.26 -5.07
N ALA A 44 16.63 -1.17 -5.58
CA ALA A 44 16.87 -0.97 -7.00
C ALA A 44 17.65 -2.13 -7.63
N GLY A 45 18.61 -2.72 -6.90
CA GLY A 45 19.40 -3.87 -7.36
C GLY A 45 18.56 -5.11 -7.72
N TRP A 46 17.46 -5.36 -7.00
CA TRP A 46 16.54 -6.44 -7.34
C TRP A 46 15.71 -6.07 -8.58
N PHE A 47 15.20 -4.84 -8.61
CA PHE A 47 14.38 -4.36 -9.73
C PHE A 47 15.16 -4.13 -11.03
N SER A 48 16.48 -3.90 -10.97
CA SER A 48 17.34 -3.73 -12.15
C SER A 48 17.77 -5.06 -12.76
N ASN A 49 17.76 -6.15 -11.97
CA ASN A 49 18.11 -7.49 -12.45
C ASN A 49 16.94 -8.23 -13.12
N GLY A 50 15.70 -7.78 -12.91
CA GLY A 50 14.53 -8.29 -13.61
C GLY A 50 14.38 -7.67 -14.99
N SER A 51 14.13 -8.49 -16.02
CA SER A 51 13.91 -8.11 -17.43
C SER A 51 12.69 -7.20 -17.68
N ASN A 52 12.03 -6.70 -16.64
CA ASN A 52 10.89 -5.82 -16.73
C ASN A 52 11.33 -4.41 -17.16
N LYS A 53 11.39 -4.20 -18.49
CA LYS A 53 11.51 -2.91 -19.19
C LYS A 53 10.30 -1.96 -18.96
N LYS A 54 9.62 -2.06 -17.83
CA LYS A 54 8.62 -1.06 -17.46
C LYS A 54 9.33 0.18 -16.93
N SER A 55 8.67 1.33 -17.11
CA SER A 55 9.08 2.64 -16.58
C SER A 55 9.80 2.47 -15.25
N THR A 56 10.97 3.09 -15.13
CA THR A 56 11.88 2.96 -13.98
C THR A 56 11.23 3.31 -12.65
N CYS A 57 10.12 4.04 -12.71
CA CYS A 57 9.20 4.32 -11.61
C CYS A 57 7.91 3.55 -11.88
N ASP A 58 7.40 2.82 -10.87
CA ASP A 58 6.14 2.05 -10.84
C ASP A 58 6.27 0.52 -11.00
N LYS A 59 7.42 -0.05 -10.66
CA LYS A 59 7.59 -1.53 -10.72
C LYS A 59 6.78 -2.25 -9.64
N LEU A 60 6.70 -1.71 -8.43
CA LEU A 60 5.87 -2.24 -7.33
C LEU A 60 4.38 -2.08 -7.59
N GLN A 61 3.97 -0.99 -8.22
CA GLN A 61 2.58 -0.78 -8.67
C GLN A 61 2.10 -1.94 -9.56
N HIS A 62 3.01 -2.52 -10.35
CA HIS A 62 2.65 -3.67 -11.17
C HIS A 62 2.24 -4.89 -10.34
N TYR A 63 2.88 -5.12 -9.18
CA TYR A 63 2.61 -6.25 -8.30
C TYR A 63 1.45 -6.01 -7.34
N ILE A 64 0.96 -4.77 -7.23
CA ILE A 64 -0.10 -4.40 -6.31
C ILE A 64 -1.44 -4.28 -7.04
N GLN A 65 -2.49 -4.76 -6.37
CA GLN A 65 -3.88 -4.55 -6.73
C GLN A 65 -4.57 -3.82 -5.59
N TYR A 66 -5.33 -2.78 -5.91
CA TYR A 66 -6.16 -2.04 -4.96
C TYR A 66 -7.63 -2.45 -5.13
N HIS A 67 -8.30 -2.63 -4.00
CA HIS A 67 -9.75 -2.78 -3.91
C HIS A 67 -10.29 -1.67 -3.02
N PHE A 68 -11.28 -0.92 -3.51
CA PHE A 68 -11.86 0.21 -2.80
C PHE A 68 -13.29 -0.13 -2.39
N GLU A 69 -13.60 -0.07 -1.10
CA GLU A 69 -14.93 -0.38 -0.59
C GLU A 69 -15.21 0.41 0.70
N GLY A 70 -16.32 1.16 0.74
CA GLY A 70 -16.80 1.84 1.95
C GLY A 70 -15.77 2.75 2.63
N GLY A 71 -15.05 3.57 1.87
CA GLY A 71 -14.01 4.47 2.42
C GLY A 71 -12.72 3.76 2.83
N ILE A 72 -12.50 2.52 2.39
CA ILE A 72 -11.32 1.70 2.69
C ILE A 72 -10.65 1.25 1.40
N ALA A 73 -9.31 1.28 1.36
CA ALA A 73 -8.50 0.73 0.29
C ALA A 73 -7.79 -0.49 0.84
N VAL A 74 -8.09 -1.64 0.28
CA VAL A 74 -7.37 -2.88 0.55
C VAL A 74 -6.34 -3.05 -0.55
N PHE A 75 -5.06 -3.07 -0.17
CA PHE A 75 -4.01 -3.46 -1.09
C PHE A 75 -3.77 -4.98 -0.99
N LYS A 76 -3.50 -5.60 -2.12
CA LYS A 76 -3.09 -7.01 -2.20
C LYS A 76 -1.97 -7.16 -3.22
N PHE A 77 -1.10 -8.15 -3.03
CA PHE A 77 -0.16 -8.54 -4.08
C PHE A 77 -0.88 -9.44 -5.08
N LYS A 78 -0.71 -9.18 -6.39
CA LYS A 78 -1.35 -9.97 -7.46
C LYS A 78 -0.93 -11.43 -7.43
N ASN A 79 0.38 -11.65 -7.29
CA ASN A 79 1.01 -12.95 -7.06
C ASN A 79 2.04 -12.78 -5.96
N ALA A 80 1.87 -13.44 -4.83
CA ALA A 80 2.77 -13.30 -3.69
C ALA A 80 4.17 -13.88 -3.97
N ASP A 81 4.27 -14.84 -4.89
CA ASP A 81 5.52 -15.50 -5.27
C ASP A 81 6.40 -14.69 -6.22
N ASP A 82 5.83 -13.69 -6.91
CA ASP A 82 6.56 -12.83 -7.84
C ASP A 82 7.38 -11.74 -7.13
N LEU A 83 7.12 -11.52 -5.83
CA LEU A 83 7.80 -10.49 -5.03
C LEU A 83 8.47 -11.11 -3.79
N PRO A 84 9.78 -10.86 -3.58
CA PRO A 84 10.49 -11.33 -2.41
C PRO A 84 9.79 -10.93 -1.11
N GLU A 85 9.82 -11.83 -0.13
CA GLU A 85 9.14 -11.63 1.15
C GLU A 85 9.57 -10.34 1.86
N PHE A 86 10.86 -9.97 1.78
CA PHE A 86 11.37 -8.76 2.41
C PHE A 86 10.75 -7.49 1.79
N ILE A 87 10.62 -7.42 0.46
CA ILE A 87 9.97 -6.29 -0.23
C ILE A 87 8.47 -6.27 0.10
N ARG A 88 7.82 -7.44 0.17
CA ARG A 88 6.41 -7.55 0.61
C ARG A 88 6.22 -7.00 2.03
N LYS A 89 7.13 -7.33 2.96
CA LYS A 89 7.13 -6.83 4.34
C LYS A 89 7.30 -5.32 4.40
N GLU A 90 8.17 -4.73 3.58
CA GLU A 90 8.31 -3.27 3.50
C GLU A 90 7.04 -2.59 3.01
N CYS A 91 6.37 -3.14 1.98
CA CYS A 91 5.11 -2.60 1.47
C CYS A 91 3.99 -2.66 2.53
N LEU A 92 3.88 -3.78 3.25
CA LEU A 92 2.94 -3.96 4.36
C LEU A 92 3.22 -2.97 5.51
N THR A 93 4.50 -2.74 5.82
CA THR A 93 4.92 -1.78 6.85
C THR A 93 4.58 -0.35 6.44
N ALA A 94 4.83 0.02 5.18
CA ALA A 94 4.46 1.33 4.64
C ALA A 94 2.94 1.55 4.69
N CYS A 95 2.15 0.53 4.31
CA CYS A 95 0.69 0.57 4.41
C CYS A 95 0.24 0.83 5.86
N ARG A 96 0.80 0.07 6.81
CA ARG A 96 0.47 0.21 8.23
C ARG A 96 0.86 1.57 8.80
N SER A 97 2.03 2.10 8.41
CA SER A 97 2.48 3.44 8.82
C SER A 97 1.52 4.52 8.35
N ILE A 98 1.11 4.48 7.08
CA ILE A 98 0.17 5.47 6.52
C ILE A 98 -1.20 5.35 7.19
N ALA A 99 -1.70 4.13 7.40
CA ALA A 99 -2.95 3.92 8.12
C ALA A 99 -2.90 4.47 9.55
N PHE A 100 -1.77 4.31 10.23
CA PHE A 100 -1.53 4.87 11.56
C PHE A 100 -1.49 6.40 11.52
N GLU A 101 -0.70 7.01 10.63
CA GLU A 101 -0.63 8.49 10.48
C GLU A 101 -2.03 9.12 10.28
N GLN A 102 -2.89 8.49 9.50
CA GLN A 102 -4.25 8.98 9.26
C GLN A 102 -5.13 8.96 10.52
N MET A 103 -4.92 8.00 11.42
CA MET A 103 -5.68 7.95 12.68
C MET A 103 -5.31 9.09 13.64
N PHE A 104 -4.05 9.54 13.64
CA PHE A 104 -3.60 10.63 14.53
C PHE A 104 -3.83 12.02 13.94
N CYS A 105 -3.89 12.17 12.62
CA CYS A 105 -4.18 13.45 11.96
C CYS A 105 -5.69 13.74 11.81
N ALA A 106 -6.57 12.76 12.02
CA ALA A 106 -8.03 12.95 12.00
C ALA A 106 -8.63 13.36 13.37
N SER A 107 -7.78 13.73 14.33
CA SER A 107 -8.16 14.20 15.69
C SER A 107 -8.26 15.72 15.76
#